data_AF-A0A7X5VJ91-F1
#
_entry.id   AF-A0A7X5VJ91-F1
#
_cell.length_a   1.000
_cell.length_b   1.000
_cell.length_c   1.000
_cell.angle_alpha   90.00
_cell.angle_beta   90.00
_cell.angle_gamma   90.00
#
_symmetry.space_group_name_H-M   'P 1'
#
loop_
_entity.id
_entity.type
_entity.pdbx_description
1 polymer ?
#
loop_
_entity_poly.entity_id
_entity_poly.type
_entity_poly.pdbx_seq_one_letter_code
_entity_poly.pdbx_strand_id
1 'polypeptide(L)'
;MQVELGLEELETLASALVRLKFEEEVPPEPYFGSPRLAAAHRRIVDSIILECERMGEPGRVARWEAWRKWPARAHEKLVIIRYASSLEVWDEWEDEQKLDVLRTCSAPFTPSEEELQDLRREIDLVRNFSAHGDLP
;
A
#
# COMPACT_ATOMS: atom_id res chain seq x y z
N MET A 1 9.60 10.17 -25.57
CA MET A 1 8.82 8.98 -25.96
C MET A 1 7.72 8.82 -24.93
N GLN A 2 6.47 9.06 -25.30
CA GLN A 2 5.32 8.88 -24.44
C GLN A 2 4.76 7.50 -24.76
N VAL A 3 4.72 6.61 -23.76
CA VAL A 3 4.10 5.29 -23.92
C VAL A 3 2.62 5.48 -23.60
N GLU A 4 1.77 5.26 -24.58
CA GLU A 4 0.32 5.19 -24.37
C GLU A 4 -0.04 3.76 -24.03
N LEU A 5 -0.64 3.54 -22.86
CA LEU A 5 -1.15 2.24 -22.42
C LEU A 5 -2.67 2.24 -22.55
N GLY A 6 -3.22 1.17 -23.12
CA GLY A 6 -4.65 0.90 -23.11
C GLY A 6 -5.15 0.55 -21.70
N LEU A 7 -6.47 0.62 -21.51
CA LEU A 7 -7.11 0.33 -20.22
C LEU A 7 -6.73 -1.06 -19.67
N GLU A 8 -6.79 -2.10 -20.50
CA GLU A 8 -6.44 -3.47 -20.10
C GLU A 8 -4.96 -3.61 -19.70
N GLU A 9 -4.06 -2.86 -20.34
CA GLU A 9 -2.64 -2.83 -20.00
C GLU A 9 -2.42 -2.14 -18.66
N LEU A 10 -3.15 -1.06 -18.37
CA LEU A 10 -3.13 -0.39 -17.07
C LEU A 10 -3.65 -1.31 -15.97
N GLU A 11 -4.77 -2.01 -16.18
CA GLU A 11 -5.33 -2.96 -15.21
C GLU A 11 -4.37 -4.13 -14.92
N THR A 12 -3.71 -4.63 -15.97
CA THR A 12 -2.68 -5.66 -15.87
C THR A 12 -1.49 -5.14 -15.07
N LEU A 13 -1.02 -3.93 -15.36
CA LEU A 13 0.10 -3.31 -14.66
C LEU A 13 -0.23 -3.04 -13.18
N ALA A 14 -1.42 -2.52 -12.88
CA ALA A 14 -1.87 -2.30 -11.51
C ALA A 14 -1.86 -3.60 -10.70
N SER A 15 -2.35 -4.69 -11.31
CA SER A 15 -2.38 -6.02 -10.69
C SER A 15 -0.97 -6.59 -10.48
N ALA A 16 -0.11 -6.48 -11.50
CA ALA A 16 1.28 -6.91 -11.42
C ALA A 16 2.07 -6.18 -10.34
N LEU A 17 1.84 -4.87 -10.16
CA LEU A 17 2.49 -4.08 -9.11
C LEU A 17 2.01 -4.46 -7.70
N VAL A 18 0.73 -4.76 -7.50
CA VAL A 18 0.23 -5.26 -6.20
C VAL A 18 0.89 -6.60 -5.88
N ARG A 19 0.93 -7.51 -6.85
CA ARG A 19 1.58 -8.80 -6.70
C ARG A 19 3.06 -8.66 -6.38
N LEU A 20 3.80 -7.88 -7.16
CA LEU A 20 5.20 -7.58 -6.89
C LEU A 20 5.42 -7.08 -5.46
N LYS A 21 4.52 -6.25 -4.93
CA LYS A 21 4.68 -5.62 -3.62
C LYS A 21 4.24 -6.51 -2.45
N PHE A 22 3.25 -7.37 -2.63
CA PHE A 22 2.56 -8.06 -1.54
C PHE A 22 2.46 -9.60 -1.69
N GLU A 23 2.88 -10.20 -2.81
CA GLU A 23 2.80 -11.65 -3.02
C GLU A 23 3.82 -12.42 -2.17
N GLU A 24 5.02 -11.84 -1.97
CA GLU A 24 6.08 -12.45 -1.17
C GLU A 24 5.93 -12.14 0.33
N GLU A 25 6.31 -13.09 1.18
CA GLU A 25 6.30 -12.94 2.64
C GLU A 25 7.34 -11.91 3.14
N VAL A 26 8.42 -11.76 2.37
CA VAL A 26 9.45 -10.76 2.59
C VAL A 26 9.29 -9.71 1.48
N PRO A 27 8.92 -8.48 1.83
CA PRO A 27 8.68 -7.46 0.83
C PRO A 27 9.95 -7.17 0.02
N PRO A 28 9.88 -7.15 -1.33
CA PRO A 28 11.08 -7.01 -2.13
C PRO A 28 11.63 -5.58 -2.06
N GLU A 29 12.87 -5.47 -1.63
CA GLU A 29 13.64 -4.23 -1.77
C GLU A 29 14.12 -4.04 -3.23
N PRO A 30 14.22 -2.80 -3.73
CA PRO A 30 14.00 -1.52 -3.04
C PRO A 30 12.55 -0.99 -3.19
N TYR A 31 11.60 -1.86 -3.55
CA TYR A 31 10.28 -1.43 -4.01
C TYR A 31 9.32 -1.13 -2.86
N PHE A 32 9.39 -1.92 -1.79
CA PHE A 32 8.57 -1.69 -0.61
C PHE A 32 9.03 -0.43 0.13
N GLY A 33 8.10 0.47 0.46
CA GLY A 33 8.42 1.79 1.01
C GLY A 33 8.94 2.84 0.01
N SER A 34 9.04 2.53 -1.29
CA SER A 34 9.48 3.50 -2.31
C SER A 34 8.40 4.57 -2.61
N PRO A 35 8.65 5.86 -2.34
CA PRO A 35 7.68 6.93 -2.64
C PRO A 35 7.42 7.08 -4.15
N ARG A 36 8.43 6.79 -4.97
CA ARG A 36 8.32 6.85 -6.44
C ARG A 36 7.39 5.75 -6.96
N LEU A 37 7.55 4.52 -6.47
CA LEU A 37 6.68 3.43 -6.86
C LEU A 37 5.25 3.66 -6.37
N ALA A 38 5.09 4.10 -5.12
CA ALA A 38 3.78 4.45 -4.56
C ALA A 38 3.05 5.50 -5.41
N ALA A 39 3.75 6.57 -5.79
CA ALA A 39 3.20 7.61 -6.66
C ALA A 39 2.84 7.08 -8.06
N ALA A 40 3.70 6.25 -8.66
CA ALA A 40 3.44 5.65 -9.97
C ALA A 40 2.22 4.73 -9.92
N HIS A 41 2.12 3.88 -8.91
CA HIS A 41 1.01 2.93 -8.75
C HIS A 41 -0.33 3.64 -8.54
N ARG A 42 -0.36 4.70 -7.72
CA ARG A 42 -1.55 5.55 -7.56
C ARG A 42 -1.99 6.16 -8.90
N ARG A 43 -1.07 6.76 -9.66
CA ARG A 43 -1.37 7.35 -10.97
C ARG A 43 -1.92 6.32 -11.97
N ILE A 44 -1.43 5.09 -11.93
CA ILE A 44 -1.96 4.00 -12.78
C ILE A 44 -3.42 3.74 -12.42
N VAL A 45 -3.72 3.57 -11.14
CA VAL A 45 -5.11 3.34 -10.68
C VAL A 45 -6.01 4.53 -10.98
N ASP A 46 -5.55 5.76 -10.77
CA ASP A 46 -6.30 6.97 -11.11
C ASP A 46 -6.56 7.06 -12.63
N SER A 47 -5.60 6.64 -13.46
CA SER A 47 -5.76 6.60 -14.92
C SER A 47 -6.79 5.56 -15.37
N ILE A 48 -6.83 4.39 -14.71
CA ILE A 48 -7.85 3.36 -14.94
C ILE A 48 -9.24 3.92 -14.64
N ILE A 49 -9.41 4.58 -13.49
CA ILE A 49 -10.67 5.18 -13.07
C ILE A 49 -11.11 6.23 -14.09
N LEU A 50 -10.23 7.17 -14.43
CA LEU A 50 -10.50 8.23 -15.40
C LEU A 50 -10.91 7.69 -16.78
N GLU A 51 -10.25 6.63 -17.25
CA GLU A 51 -10.60 6.04 -18.55
C GLU A 51 -11.95 5.30 -18.50
N CYS A 52 -12.26 4.62 -17.40
CA CYS A 52 -13.60 4.03 -17.18
C CYS A 52 -14.70 5.11 -17.16
N GLU A 53 -14.44 6.29 -16.57
CA GLU A 53 -15.36 7.43 -16.59
C GLU A 53 -15.56 7.95 -18.02
N ARG A 54 -14.48 8.12 -18.79
CA ARG A 54 -14.53 8.57 -20.19
C ARG A 54 -15.30 7.60 -21.09
N MET A 55 -15.23 6.30 -20.81
CA MET A 55 -15.98 5.26 -21.52
C MET A 55 -17.45 5.17 -21.07
N GLY A 56 -17.86 5.89 -20.01
CA GLY A 56 -19.22 5.85 -19.49
C GLY A 56 -19.55 4.55 -18.74
N GLU A 57 -18.57 3.97 -18.04
CA GLU A 57 -18.70 2.69 -17.33
C GLU A 57 -18.75 2.86 -15.79
N PRO A 58 -19.83 3.41 -15.20
CA PRO A 58 -19.88 3.76 -13.77
C PRO A 58 -19.74 2.54 -12.84
N GLY A 59 -20.15 1.35 -13.29
CA GLY A 59 -19.96 0.11 -12.54
C GLY A 59 -18.48 -0.29 -12.42
N ARG A 60 -17.63 0.05 -13.39
CA ARG A 60 -16.18 -0.18 -13.30
C ARG A 60 -15.50 0.84 -12.39
N VAL A 61 -15.90 2.10 -12.51
CA VAL A 61 -15.44 3.18 -11.62
C VAL A 61 -15.66 2.78 -10.16
N ALA A 62 -16.90 2.43 -9.79
CA ALA A 62 -17.23 2.02 -8.43
C ALA A 62 -16.43 0.79 -7.96
N ARG A 63 -16.15 -0.17 -8.85
CA ARG A 63 -15.33 -1.34 -8.52
C ARG A 63 -13.88 -0.97 -8.21
N TRP A 64 -13.26 -0.12 -9.02
CA TRP A 64 -11.87 0.33 -8.79
C TRP A 64 -11.75 1.24 -7.57
N GLU A 65 -12.72 2.12 -7.35
CA GLU A 65 -12.81 2.93 -6.13
C GLU A 65 -13.03 2.08 -4.87
N ALA A 66 -13.85 1.03 -4.95
CA ALA A 66 -14.02 0.08 -3.85
C ALA A 66 -12.74 -0.74 -3.63
N TRP A 67 -12.09 -1.17 -4.71
CA TRP A 67 -10.85 -1.93 -4.65
C TRP A 67 -9.74 -1.15 -3.95
N ARG A 68 -9.59 0.17 -4.16
CA ARG A 68 -8.53 0.93 -3.48
C ARG A 68 -8.76 1.13 -1.97
N LYS A 69 -9.94 0.76 -1.43
CA LYS A 69 -10.24 0.95 -0.01
C LYS A 69 -9.44 -0.01 0.87
N TRP A 70 -9.01 0.51 2.02
CA TRP A 70 -8.17 -0.18 2.99
C TRP A 70 -8.83 -1.30 3.81
N PRO A 71 -10.11 -1.23 4.21
CA PRO A 71 -10.72 -2.25 5.07
C PRO A 71 -10.66 -3.69 4.52
N ALA A 72 -10.55 -3.85 3.19
CA ALA A 72 -10.48 -5.14 2.53
C ALA A 72 -9.06 -5.73 2.43
N ARG A 73 -8.06 -5.13 3.10
CA ARG A 73 -6.62 -5.38 2.86
C ARG A 73 -5.91 -6.07 4.02
N ALA A 74 -6.52 -7.13 4.56
CA ALA A 74 -5.97 -7.84 5.72
C ALA A 74 -4.59 -8.46 5.44
N HIS A 75 -4.38 -9.03 4.25
CA HIS A 75 -3.10 -9.60 3.86
C HIS A 75 -2.02 -8.51 3.71
N GLU A 76 -2.32 -7.46 2.95
CA GLU A 76 -1.37 -6.38 2.70
C GLU A 76 -1.02 -5.63 3.99
N LYS A 77 -1.98 -5.51 4.91
CA LYS A 77 -1.75 -4.99 6.26
C LYS A 77 -0.70 -5.81 7.01
N LEU A 78 -0.78 -7.14 7.01
CA LEU A 78 0.21 -8.02 7.66
C LEU A 78 1.61 -7.85 7.05
N VAL A 79 1.70 -7.74 5.72
CA VAL A 79 2.98 -7.51 5.04
C VAL A 79 3.60 -6.17 5.45
N ILE A 80 2.79 -5.10 5.54
CA ILE A 80 3.26 -3.79 6.00
C ILE A 80 3.71 -3.83 7.45
N ILE A 81 2.93 -4.48 8.34
CA ILE A 81 3.30 -4.61 9.76
C ILE A 81 4.66 -5.27 9.87
N ARG A 82 4.84 -6.40 9.18
CA ARG A 82 6.11 -7.13 9.18
C ARG A 82 7.27 -6.26 8.71
N TYR A 83 7.13 -5.62 7.56
CA TYR A 83 8.15 -4.72 7.01
C TYR A 83 8.50 -3.59 7.97
N ALA A 84 7.50 -2.84 8.43
CA ALA A 84 7.73 -1.68 9.29
C ALA A 84 8.32 -2.10 10.64
N SER A 85 7.88 -3.23 11.18
CA SER A 85 8.41 -3.80 12.42
C SER A 85 9.86 -4.27 12.30
N SER A 86 10.38 -4.54 11.09
CA SER A 86 11.79 -4.88 10.88
C SER A 86 12.70 -3.66 10.64
N LEU A 87 12.14 -2.45 10.51
CA LEU A 87 12.96 -1.25 10.31
C LEU A 87 13.64 -0.86 11.62
N GLU A 88 14.97 -0.81 11.64
CA GLU A 88 15.73 -0.41 12.83
C GLU A 88 15.42 1.03 13.24
N VAL A 89 15.27 1.92 12.24
CA VAL A 89 14.99 3.35 12.42
C VAL A 89 13.56 3.68 12.86
N TRP A 90 12.67 2.67 13.00
CA TRP A 90 11.26 2.91 13.33
C TRP A 90 11.10 3.67 14.65
N ASP A 91 11.88 3.33 15.68
CA ASP A 91 11.76 3.95 17.00
C ASP A 91 12.39 5.35 17.07
N GLU A 92 13.19 5.71 16.07
CA GLU A 92 13.80 7.05 15.94
C GLU A 92 12.88 8.04 15.21
N TRP A 93 11.84 7.54 14.53
CA TRP A 93 10.91 8.37 13.78
C TRP A 93 9.81 8.96 14.66
N GLU A 94 9.53 10.22 14.41
CA GLU A 94 8.36 10.91 14.92
C GLU A 94 7.08 10.29 14.32
N ASP A 95 5.96 10.47 15.03
CA ASP A 95 4.65 9.93 14.63
C ASP A 95 4.29 10.31 13.18
N GLU A 96 4.53 11.55 12.77
CA GLU A 96 4.25 12.02 11.41
C GLU A 96 5.08 11.27 10.36
N GLN A 97 6.36 11.02 10.64
CA GLN A 97 7.27 10.29 9.74
C GLN A 97 6.83 8.82 9.59
N LYS A 98 6.43 8.18 10.70
CA LYS A 98 5.85 6.83 10.67
C LYS A 98 4.63 6.78 9.77
N LEU A 99 3.71 7.72 9.93
CA LEU A 99 2.48 7.78 9.13
C LEU A 99 2.76 8.02 7.64
N ASP A 100 3.73 8.86 7.29
CA ASP A 100 4.14 9.09 5.91
C ASP A 100 4.71 7.84 5.23
N VAL A 101 5.54 7.08 5.96
CA VAL A 101 6.05 5.80 5.48
C VAL A 101 4.91 4.80 5.32
N LEU A 102 3.98 4.72 6.28
CA LEU A 102 2.81 3.85 6.16
C LEU A 102 1.92 4.21 4.97
N ARG A 103 1.68 5.51 4.70
CA ARG A 103 0.97 5.94 3.48
C ARG A 103 1.65 5.46 2.20
N THR A 104 2.98 5.44 2.18
CA THR A 104 3.79 4.96 1.07
C THR A 104 3.70 3.44 0.94
N CYS A 105 3.83 2.73 2.06
CA CYS A 105 3.72 1.28 2.14
C CYS A 105 2.31 0.78 1.78
N SER A 106 1.26 1.55 2.08
CA SER A 106 -0.13 1.18 1.76
C SER A 106 -0.52 1.43 0.30
N ALA A 107 0.26 2.17 -0.48
CA ALA A 107 -0.07 2.39 -1.89
C ALA A 107 -0.18 1.06 -2.66
N PRO A 108 -1.17 0.91 -3.57
CA PRO A 108 -2.04 1.95 -4.11
C PRO A 108 -3.33 2.19 -3.29
N PHE A 109 -3.48 1.49 -2.16
CA PHE A 109 -4.64 1.63 -1.30
C PHE A 109 -4.62 2.96 -0.56
N THR A 110 -5.81 3.41 -0.14
CA THR A 110 -6.03 4.71 0.50
C THR A 110 -6.60 4.49 1.90
N PRO A 111 -5.77 4.13 2.90
CA PRO A 111 -6.20 4.14 4.30
C PRO A 111 -6.56 5.56 4.72
N SER A 112 -7.59 5.67 5.54
CA SER A 112 -7.92 6.86 6.32
C SER A 112 -6.86 7.11 7.39
N GLU A 113 -6.90 8.31 7.96
CA GLU A 113 -5.98 8.68 9.05
C GLU A 113 -6.14 7.76 10.27
N GLU A 114 -7.38 7.41 10.63
CA GLU A 114 -7.66 6.47 11.71
C GLU A 114 -7.03 5.10 11.45
N GLU A 115 -7.19 4.56 10.23
CA GLU A 115 -6.61 3.28 9.83
C GLU A 115 -5.08 3.28 9.84
N LEU A 116 -4.44 4.41 9.48
CA LEU A 116 -2.99 4.58 9.58
C LEU A 116 -2.53 4.61 11.04
N GLN A 117 -3.27 5.28 11.93
CA GLN A 117 -2.97 5.32 13.34
C GLN A 117 -3.15 3.96 14.01
N ASP A 118 -4.17 3.20 13.63
CA ASP A 118 -4.36 1.80 14.06
C ASP A 118 -3.17 0.95 13.61
N LEU A 119 -2.78 1.06 12.34
CA LEU A 119 -1.65 0.32 11.77
C LEU A 119 -0.33 0.63 12.50
N ARG A 120 -0.07 1.91 12.78
CA ARG A 120 1.09 2.35 13.56
C ARG A 120 1.10 1.73 14.96
N ARG A 121 -0.03 1.79 15.67
CA ARG A 121 -0.18 1.20 17.01
C ARG A 121 0.08 -0.30 17.01
N GLU A 122 -0.41 -1.02 16.01
CA GLU A 122 -0.15 -2.46 15.86
C GLU A 122 1.34 -2.76 15.67
N ILE A 123 2.05 -1.95 14.88
CA ILE A 123 3.51 -2.09 14.69
C ILE A 123 4.26 -1.83 15.99
N ASP A 124 3.92 -0.74 16.69
CA ASP A 124 4.53 -0.40 17.98
C ASP A 124 4.31 -1.53 19.01
N LEU A 125 3.12 -2.14 19.04
CA LEU A 125 2.82 -3.31 19.88
C LEU A 125 3.70 -4.52 19.52
N VAL A 126 3.77 -4.91 18.24
CA VAL A 126 4.57 -6.07 17.78
C VAL A 126 6.04 -5.90 18.14
N ARG A 127 6.59 -4.70 17.99
CA ARG A 127 7.98 -4.40 18.34
C ARG A 127 8.21 -4.49 19.85
N ASN A 128 7.30 -3.94 20.65
CA ASN A 128 7.38 -4.03 22.11
C ASN A 128 7.33 -5.48 22.60
N PHE A 129 6.47 -6.33 22.05
CA PHE A 129 6.45 -7.76 22.39
C PHE A 129 7.74 -8.48 22.00
N SER A 130 8.29 -8.18 20.82
CA SER A 130 9.52 -8.79 20.33
C SER A 130 10.75 -8.39 21.16
N ALA A 131 10.77 -7.16 21.70
CA ALA A 131 11.84 -6.68 22.58
C ALA A 131 11.84 -7.33 23.98
N HIS A 132 10.69 -7.86 24.43
CA HIS A 132 10.53 -8.42 25.78
C HIS A 132 10.58 -9.95 25.84
N GLY A 133 10.85 -10.64 24.71
CA GLY A 133 11.21 -12.06 24.70
C GLY A 133 10.10 -13.05 25.05
N ASP A 134 8.86 -12.60 25.23
CA ASP A 134 7.71 -13.48 25.48
C ASP A 134 6.89 -13.65 24.21
N LEU A 135 7.23 -14.68 23.43
CA LEU A 135 6.28 -15.35 22.55
C LEU A 135 5.75 -16.59 23.29
N PRO A 136 4.43 -16.82 23.35
CA PRO A 136 3.89 -18.11 23.78
C PRO A 136 4.30 -19.25 22.83
#